data_AF-A0A9P7SVB8-F1
#
_entry.id   AF-A0A9P7SVB8-F1
#
_cell.length_a   1.000
_cell.length_b   1.000
_cell.length_c   1.000
_cell.angle_alpha   90.00
_cell.angle_beta   90.00
_cell.angle_gamma   90.00
#
_symmetry.space_group_name_H-M   'P 1'
#
loop_
_entity.id
_entity.type
_entity.pdbx_description
1 polymer ?
#
loop_
_entity_poly.entity_id
_entity_poly.type
_entity_poly.pdbx_seq_one_letter_code
_entity_poly.pdbx_strand_id
1 'polypeptide(L)'
;ALEYAKAIRAMTDVLGLASVVTLYQAGNGIYNLFDKVLVLDQGMQIYYGPMSKAQPFMEQLGFICDTGANVADFLTGVTVPTERKIHKDKQLTFPRDATSIRKAYEETKIFEDMKAEYDYPSTQAAKERTELFEKAIQMDKQKGVSRTSPFTVGFLQQVKACVVRQYQIIWGDKVTFCIKQISTIVQAVIAGSLFYDAPDSSPGLFVKSGACFFALLFNTLMSMSEVTESFVGRPVLVKHKSFAFFHPAAFCLAQIAADIPVILVQ
;
A
#
# COMPACT_ATOMS: atom_id res chain seq x y z
N ALA A 1 0.10 5.77 17.09
CA ALA A 1 -0.99 4.83 16.76
C ALA A 1 -2.37 5.39 17.12
N LEU A 2 -2.64 5.75 18.37
CA LEU A 2 -3.96 6.27 18.79
C LEU A 2 -4.41 7.52 18.02
N GLU A 3 -3.54 8.52 17.85
CA GLU A 3 -3.87 9.74 17.10
C GLU A 3 -4.24 9.45 15.63
N TYR A 4 -3.60 8.44 15.04
CA TYR A 4 -3.94 7.99 13.69
C TYR A 4 -5.33 7.33 13.64
N ALA A 5 -5.68 6.51 14.64
CA ALA A 5 -7.02 5.93 14.75
C ALA A 5 -8.10 7.00 14.98
N LYS A 6 -7.81 8.03 15.79
CA LYS A 6 -8.69 9.20 15.96
C LYS A 6 -8.87 9.97 14.66
N ALA A 7 -7.81 10.16 13.88
CA ALA A 7 -7.89 10.80 12.58
C ALA A 7 -8.76 10.00 11.60
N ILE A 8 -8.60 8.67 11.57
CA ILE A 8 -9.49 7.79 10.78
C ILE A 8 -10.94 7.99 11.24
N ARG A 9 -11.21 7.90 12.55
CA ARG A 9 -12.56 8.09 13.09
C ARG A 9 -13.17 9.43 12.69
N ALA A 10 -12.41 10.51 12.83
CA ALA A 10 -12.86 11.84 12.43
C ALA A 10 -13.17 11.91 10.92
N MET A 11 -12.33 11.31 10.07
CA MET A 11 -12.61 11.22 8.64
C MET A 11 -13.88 10.40 8.34
N THR A 12 -14.06 9.26 9.03
CA THR A 12 -15.25 8.42 8.91
C THR A 12 -16.52 9.21 9.22
N ASP A 13 -16.53 9.94 10.34
CA ASP A 13 -17.69 10.71 10.79
C ASP A 13 -17.97 11.92 9.88
N VAL A 14 -16.94 12.70 9.51
CA VAL A 14 -17.11 13.93 8.72
C VAL A 14 -17.47 13.64 7.27
N LEU A 15 -16.84 12.64 6.66
CA LEU A 15 -17.02 12.32 5.25
C LEU A 15 -18.10 11.24 5.02
N GLY A 16 -18.67 10.69 6.08
CA GLY A 16 -19.66 9.62 6.00
C GLY A 16 -19.13 8.34 5.37
N LEU A 17 -17.86 8.00 5.64
CA LEU A 17 -17.18 6.85 5.03
C LEU A 17 -17.45 5.56 5.80
N ALA A 18 -17.28 4.42 5.13
CA ALA A 18 -17.13 3.14 5.80
C ALA A 18 -15.63 2.83 5.93
N SER A 19 -15.15 2.67 7.16
CA SER A 19 -13.73 2.40 7.44
C SER A 19 -13.55 1.02 8.06
N VAL A 20 -12.75 0.18 7.41
CA VAL A 20 -12.40 -1.16 7.88
C VAL A 20 -10.91 -1.15 8.23
N VAL A 21 -10.58 -1.52 9.46
CA VAL A 21 -9.21 -1.52 9.97
C VAL A 21 -8.88 -2.87 10.56
N THR A 22 -7.75 -3.45 10.16
CA THR A 22 -7.17 -4.63 10.80
C THR A 22 -6.08 -4.19 11.77
N LEU A 23 -6.19 -4.63 13.03
CA LEU A 23 -5.26 -4.26 14.10
C LEU A 23 -4.65 -5.54 14.66
N TYR A 24 -3.32 -5.58 14.74
CA TYR A 24 -2.60 -6.70 15.37
C TYR A 24 -2.66 -6.61 16.90
N GLN A 25 -2.55 -5.38 17.43
CA GLN A 25 -2.70 -5.07 18.85
C GLN A 25 -3.39 -3.71 18.97
N ALA A 26 -4.31 -3.59 19.92
CA ALA A 26 -5.04 -2.35 20.14
C ALA A 26 -5.30 -2.13 21.62
N GLY A 27 -4.73 -1.05 22.17
CA GLY A 27 -5.10 -0.60 23.50
C GLY A 27 -6.57 -0.18 23.55
N ASN A 28 -7.17 -0.19 24.74
CA ASN A 28 -8.58 0.15 24.95
C ASN A 28 -8.99 1.51 24.33
N GLY A 29 -8.09 2.51 24.34
CA GLY A 29 -8.35 3.81 23.72
C GLY A 29 -8.57 3.76 22.20
N ILE A 30 -7.94 2.80 21.49
CA ILE A 30 -8.15 2.57 20.06
C ILE A 30 -9.43 1.74 19.86
N TYR A 31 -9.58 0.67 20.64
CA TYR A 31 -10.73 -0.24 20.58
C TYR A 31 -12.06 0.52 20.73
N ASN A 32 -12.11 1.48 21.65
CA ASN A 32 -13.29 2.28 21.95
C ASN A 32 -13.73 3.25 20.83
N LEU A 33 -12.92 3.41 19.77
CA LEU A 33 -13.27 4.27 18.62
C LEU A 33 -14.11 3.54 17.56
N PHE A 34 -14.21 2.21 17.63
CA PHE A 34 -14.90 1.40 16.63
C PHE A 34 -16.36 1.15 16.99
N ASP A 35 -17.25 1.25 16.00
CA ASP A 35 -18.67 0.93 16.18
C ASP A 35 -18.88 -0.60 16.27
N LYS A 36 -18.14 -1.35 15.44
CA LYS A 36 -18.25 -2.81 15.31
C LYS A 36 -16.88 -3.48 15.35
N VAL A 37 -16.87 -4.72 15.81
CA VAL A 37 -15.68 -5.58 15.87
C VAL A 37 -15.97 -6.89 15.15
N LEU A 38 -15.02 -7.34 14.35
CA LEU A 38 -15.00 -8.64 13.69
C LEU A 38 -13.84 -9.45 14.29
N VAL A 39 -14.13 -10.63 14.84
CA VAL A 39 -13.12 -11.56 15.34
C VAL A 39 -13.10 -12.78 14.42
N LEU A 40 -11.91 -13.08 13.89
CA LEU A 40 -11.66 -14.20 12.99
C LEU A 40 -10.73 -15.21 13.67
N ASP A 41 -11.07 -16.48 13.61
CA ASP A 41 -10.23 -17.60 14.05
C ASP A 41 -10.09 -18.59 12.89
N GLN A 42 -8.86 -18.79 12.41
CA GLN A 42 -8.55 -19.66 11.25
C GLN A 42 -9.45 -19.39 10.01
N GLY A 43 -9.78 -18.12 9.76
CA GLY A 43 -10.65 -17.72 8.65
C GLY A 43 -12.15 -17.81 8.94
N MET A 44 -12.56 -18.31 10.12
CA MET A 44 -13.95 -18.33 10.55
C MET A 44 -14.31 -17.11 11.39
N GLN A 45 -15.42 -16.45 11.06
CA GLN A 45 -15.99 -15.36 11.86
C GLN A 45 -16.64 -15.90 13.12
N ILE A 46 -15.93 -15.84 14.25
CA ILE A 46 -16.45 -16.28 15.55
C ILE A 46 -17.32 -15.23 16.24
N TYR A 47 -17.16 -13.96 15.87
CA TYR A 47 -18.00 -12.85 16.34
C TYR A 47 -17.99 -11.71 15.33
N TYR A 48 -19.15 -11.08 15.11
CA TYR A 48 -19.26 -9.78 14.45
C TYR A 48 -20.38 -9.00 15.12
N GLY A 49 -20.17 -7.72 15.41
CA GLY A 49 -21.24 -6.91 15.99
C GLY A 49 -20.72 -5.70 16.75
N PRO A 50 -21.59 -5.05 17.52
CA PRO A 50 -21.22 -3.89 18.31
C PRO A 50 -20.01 -4.18 19.20
N MET A 51 -19.08 -3.24 19.22
CA MET A 51 -17.86 -3.33 20.01
C MET A 51 -18.16 -3.59 21.50
N SER A 52 -19.15 -2.89 22.07
CA SER A 52 -19.56 -3.03 23.47
C SER A 52 -20.12 -4.40 23.86
N LYS A 53 -20.57 -5.21 22.90
CA LYS A 53 -21.14 -6.55 23.16
C LYS A 53 -20.12 -7.68 23.02
N ALA A 54 -18.93 -7.42 22.46
CA ALA A 54 -17.96 -8.46 22.15
C ALA A 54 -17.38 -9.12 23.41
N GLN A 55 -16.94 -8.32 24.39
CA GLN A 55 -16.42 -8.84 25.66
C GLN A 55 -17.49 -9.61 26.45
N PRO A 56 -18.70 -9.05 26.71
CA PRO A 56 -19.75 -9.78 27.43
C PRO A 56 -20.12 -11.12 26.78
N PHE A 57 -20.15 -11.18 25.45
CA PHE A 57 -20.40 -12.43 24.72
C PHE A 57 -19.34 -13.49 25.03
N MET A 58 -18.05 -13.14 24.95
CA MET A 58 -16.97 -14.09 25.26
C MET A 58 -16.97 -14.51 26.73
N GLU A 59 -17.27 -13.58 27.65
CA GLU A 59 -17.42 -13.90 29.08
C GLU A 59 -18.60 -14.84 29.35
N GLN A 60 -19.71 -14.69 28.62
CA GLN A 60 -20.86 -15.61 28.70
C GLN A 60 -20.49 -17.02 28.25
N LEU A 61 -19.54 -17.19 27.33
CA LEU A 61 -19.01 -18.51 26.93
C LEU A 61 -18.06 -19.12 27.96
N GLY A 62 -17.61 -18.32 28.94
CA GLY A 62 -16.75 -18.75 30.04
C GLY A 62 -15.30 -18.32 29.93
N PHE A 63 -14.96 -17.45 28.98
CA PHE A 63 -13.64 -16.82 28.91
C PHE A 63 -13.51 -15.70 29.95
N ILE A 64 -12.33 -15.51 30.52
CA ILE A 64 -12.06 -14.45 31.51
C ILE A 64 -11.25 -13.33 30.88
N CYS A 65 -11.77 -12.11 30.96
CA CYS A 65 -10.99 -10.90 30.74
C CYS A 65 -10.47 -10.40 32.10
N ASP A 66 -9.14 -10.31 32.29
CA ASP A 66 -8.59 -9.79 33.54
C ASP A 66 -8.94 -8.31 33.73
N THR A 67 -9.05 -7.88 34.99
CA THR A 67 -9.29 -6.46 35.32
C THR A 67 -8.13 -5.60 34.83
N GLY A 68 -8.43 -4.61 33.99
CA GLY A 68 -7.43 -3.71 33.40
C GLY A 68 -6.73 -4.26 32.15
N ALA A 69 -7.09 -5.45 31.68
CA ALA A 69 -6.60 -5.95 30.39
C ALA A 69 -7.15 -5.12 29.22
N ASN A 70 -6.45 -5.19 28.09
CA ASN A 70 -6.95 -4.66 26.84
C ASN A 70 -8.01 -5.62 26.28
N VAL A 71 -9.18 -5.09 25.94
CA VAL A 71 -10.29 -5.91 25.41
C VAL A 71 -9.92 -6.51 24.07
N ALA A 72 -9.21 -5.77 23.20
CA ALA A 72 -8.78 -6.30 21.91
C ALA A 72 -7.84 -7.50 22.08
N ASP A 73 -6.86 -7.41 22.99
CA ASP A 73 -5.92 -8.49 23.29
C ASP A 73 -6.65 -9.70 23.91
N PHE A 74 -7.64 -9.46 24.76
CA PHE A 74 -8.52 -10.52 25.28
C PHE A 74 -9.28 -11.24 24.16
N LEU A 75 -9.90 -10.50 23.23
CA LEU A 75 -10.65 -11.08 22.11
C LEU A 75 -9.76 -11.92 21.18
N THR A 76 -8.53 -11.49 20.92
CA THR A 76 -7.55 -12.30 20.17
C THR A 76 -7.02 -13.46 21.00
N GLY A 77 -6.86 -13.28 22.32
CA GLY A 77 -6.41 -14.35 23.22
C GLY A 77 -7.41 -15.50 23.32
N VAL A 78 -8.71 -15.25 23.13
CA VAL A 78 -9.75 -16.31 23.06
C VAL A 78 -9.47 -17.31 21.94
N THR A 79 -8.91 -16.86 20.81
CA THR A 79 -8.59 -17.72 19.65
C THR A 79 -7.30 -18.51 19.85
N VAL A 80 -6.51 -18.20 20.88
CA VAL A 80 -5.21 -18.83 21.15
C VAL A 80 -5.34 -19.77 22.36
N PRO A 81 -5.27 -21.09 22.17
CA PRO A 81 -5.49 -22.05 23.26
C PRO A 81 -4.55 -21.92 24.46
N THR A 82 -3.35 -21.38 24.24
CA THR A 82 -2.34 -21.15 25.29
C THR A 82 -2.55 -19.86 26.09
N GLU A 83 -3.30 -18.90 25.55
CA GLU A 83 -3.50 -17.58 26.19
C GLU A 83 -4.87 -17.46 26.86
N ARG A 84 -5.88 -18.20 26.38
CA ARG A 84 -7.24 -18.14 26.94
C ARG A 84 -7.30 -18.57 28.41
N LYS A 85 -7.99 -17.76 29.21
CA LYS A 85 -8.33 -18.06 30.61
C LYS A 85 -9.80 -18.44 30.70
N ILE A 86 -10.10 -19.49 31.45
CA ILE A 86 -11.45 -20.07 31.53
C ILE A 86 -11.95 -20.04 32.98
N HIS A 87 -13.21 -19.65 33.17
CA HIS A 87 -13.86 -19.67 34.48
C HIS A 87 -13.90 -21.08 35.04
N LYS A 88 -13.60 -21.24 36.34
CA LYS A 88 -13.54 -22.56 37.01
C LYS A 88 -14.82 -23.36 36.81
N ASP A 89 -15.96 -22.68 36.89
CA ASP A 89 -17.29 -23.30 36.77
C ASP A 89 -17.66 -23.73 35.34
N LYS A 90 -16.94 -23.24 34.32
CA LYS A 90 -17.20 -23.52 32.90
C LYS A 90 -16.13 -24.38 32.25
N GLN A 91 -15.19 -24.93 33.01
CA GLN A 91 -14.10 -25.78 32.46
C GLN A 91 -14.60 -27.01 31.70
N LEU A 92 -15.81 -27.50 31.99
CA LEU A 92 -16.39 -28.66 31.31
C LEU A 92 -17.29 -28.28 30.12
N THR A 93 -17.76 -27.04 30.05
CA THR A 93 -18.82 -26.60 29.12
C THR A 93 -18.38 -25.51 28.13
N PHE A 94 -17.20 -24.93 28.32
CA PHE A 94 -16.70 -23.87 27.43
C PHE A 94 -16.43 -24.40 26.00
N PRO A 95 -16.67 -23.58 24.98
CA PRO A 95 -16.36 -23.92 23.59
C PRO A 95 -14.84 -23.99 23.38
N ARG A 96 -14.35 -25.15 22.89
CA ARG A 96 -12.90 -25.40 22.72
C ARG A 96 -12.37 -24.99 21.36
N ASP A 97 -13.23 -25.01 20.34
CA ASP A 97 -12.87 -24.81 18.94
C ASP A 97 -13.66 -23.62 18.36
N ALA A 98 -13.09 -22.96 17.34
CA ALA A 98 -13.72 -21.86 16.63
C ALA A 98 -15.16 -22.18 16.16
N THR A 99 -15.40 -23.40 15.67
CA THR A 99 -16.73 -23.86 15.24
C THR A 99 -17.75 -23.85 16.37
N SER A 100 -17.34 -24.20 17.59
CA SER A 100 -18.23 -24.20 18.76
C SER A 100 -18.56 -22.78 19.22
N ILE A 101 -17.59 -21.86 19.18
CA ILE A 101 -17.82 -20.43 19.45
C ILE A 101 -18.77 -19.85 18.39
N ARG A 102 -18.55 -20.17 17.11
CA ARG A 102 -19.40 -19.75 15.99
C ARG A 102 -20.85 -20.18 16.19
N LYS A 103 -21.10 -21.45 16.55
CA LYS A 103 -22.46 -21.95 16.79
C LYS A 103 -23.14 -21.18 17.92
N ALA A 104 -22.43 -20.96 19.02
CA ALA A 104 -22.97 -20.18 20.13
C ALA A 104 -23.23 -18.72 19.74
N TYR A 105 -22.41 -18.13 18.88
CA TYR A 105 -22.66 -16.80 18.30
C TYR A 105 -23.92 -16.78 17.43
N GLU A 106 -24.15 -17.80 16.59
CA GLU A 106 -25.32 -17.91 15.72
C GLU A 106 -26.65 -18.02 16.49
N GLU A 107 -26.62 -18.54 17.72
CA GLU A 107 -27.78 -18.60 18.62
C GLU A 107 -28.08 -17.26 19.30
N THR A 108 -27.20 -16.26 19.19
CA THR A 108 -27.41 -14.96 19.81
C THR A 108 -28.28 -14.03 18.96
N LYS A 109 -29.02 -13.16 19.65
CA LYS A 109 -29.69 -12.02 19.01
C LYS A 109 -28.74 -11.10 18.25
N ILE A 110 -27.45 -11.04 18.65
CA ILE A 110 -26.44 -10.22 17.96
C ILE A 110 -26.26 -10.71 16.52
N PHE A 111 -26.21 -12.02 16.32
CA PHE A 111 -26.11 -12.59 14.98
C PHE A 111 -27.34 -12.29 14.14
N GLU A 112 -28.54 -12.41 14.71
CA GLU A 112 -29.79 -12.05 14.03
C GLU A 112 -29.82 -10.57 13.61
N ASP A 113 -29.47 -9.65 14.54
CA ASP A 113 -29.40 -8.22 14.28
C ASP A 113 -28.39 -7.91 13.15
N MET A 114 -27.20 -8.50 13.17
CA MET A 114 -26.17 -8.28 12.14
C MET A 114 -26.54 -8.92 10.80
N LYS A 115 -27.23 -10.06 10.81
CA LYS A 115 -27.71 -10.73 9.60
C LYS A 115 -28.80 -9.93 8.91
N ALA A 116 -29.68 -9.27 9.67
CA ALA A 116 -30.71 -8.39 9.12
C ALA A 116 -30.10 -7.19 8.36
N GLU A 117 -28.91 -6.73 8.74
CA GLU A 117 -28.21 -5.67 8.01
C GLU A 117 -27.63 -6.14 6.66
N TYR A 118 -27.44 -7.44 6.45
CA TYR A 118 -26.88 -7.97 5.20
C TYR A 118 -27.79 -7.77 3.99
N ASP A 119 -29.08 -7.56 4.21
CA ASP A 119 -30.04 -7.29 3.15
C ASP A 119 -29.98 -5.83 2.64
N TYR A 120 -29.20 -4.96 3.31
CA TYR A 120 -29.06 -3.55 2.94
C TYR A 120 -28.72 -3.32 1.45
N PRO A 121 -27.75 -4.03 0.82
CA PRO A 121 -27.43 -3.84 -0.59
C PRO A 121 -28.59 -4.12 -1.55
N SER A 122 -29.55 -4.95 -1.14
CA SER A 122 -30.74 -5.28 -1.94
C SER A 122 -31.84 -4.22 -1.84
N THR A 123 -31.74 -3.31 -0.86
CA THR A 123 -32.74 -2.26 -0.63
C THR A 123 -32.75 -1.24 -1.76
N GLN A 124 -33.92 -0.64 -2.00
CA GLN A 124 -34.09 0.40 -3.01
C GLN A 124 -33.21 1.63 -2.72
N ALA A 125 -33.07 2.00 -1.45
CA ALA A 125 -32.21 3.10 -1.02
C ALA A 125 -30.73 2.85 -1.34
N ALA A 126 -30.24 1.61 -1.19
CA ALA A 126 -28.87 1.27 -1.54
C ALA A 126 -28.64 1.34 -3.07
N LYS A 127 -29.61 0.89 -3.88
CA LYS A 127 -29.55 1.02 -5.34
C LYS A 127 -29.49 2.48 -5.78
N GLU A 128 -30.37 3.33 -5.26
CA GLU A 128 -30.39 4.77 -5.57
C GLU A 128 -29.08 5.47 -5.18
N ARG A 129 -28.55 5.17 -3.99
CA ARG A 129 -27.25 5.70 -3.55
C ARG A 129 -26.10 5.22 -4.44
N THR A 130 -26.13 3.96 -4.86
CA THR A 130 -25.12 3.37 -5.75
C THR A 130 -25.16 4.05 -7.11
N GLU A 131 -26.34 4.27 -7.69
CA GLU A 131 -26.49 4.98 -8.96
C GLU A 131 -26.03 6.45 -8.87
N LEU A 132 -26.34 7.15 -7.78
CA LEU A 132 -25.86 8.50 -7.54
C LEU A 132 -24.33 8.55 -7.44
N PHE A 133 -23.74 7.59 -6.73
CA PHE A 133 -22.29 7.46 -6.62
C PHE A 133 -21.65 7.18 -7.98
N GLU A 134 -22.18 6.25 -8.78
CA GLU A 134 -21.70 5.97 -10.13
C GLU A 134 -21.78 7.21 -11.04
N LYS A 135 -22.86 8.00 -10.93
CA LYS A 135 -23.00 9.26 -11.67
C LYS A 135 -21.96 10.29 -11.23
N ALA A 136 -21.72 10.44 -9.92
CA ALA A 136 -20.71 11.34 -9.40
C ALA A 136 -19.30 10.97 -9.91
N ILE A 137 -18.94 9.68 -9.86
CA ILE A 137 -17.66 9.19 -10.38
C ILE A 137 -17.55 9.42 -11.90
N GLN A 138 -18.64 9.28 -12.65
CA GLN A 138 -18.66 9.59 -14.08
C GLN A 138 -18.49 11.08 -14.38
N MET A 139 -18.99 11.97 -13.50
CA MET A 139 -18.80 13.42 -13.62
C MET A 139 -17.37 13.84 -13.32
N ASP A 140 -16.70 13.18 -12.37
CA ASP A 140 -15.28 13.44 -12.03
C ASP A 140 -14.31 12.97 -13.11
N LYS A 141 -14.73 12.04 -13.98
CA LYS A 141 -13.91 11.55 -15.09
C LYS A 141 -13.73 12.61 -16.17
N GLN A 142 -12.49 12.71 -16.67
CA GLN A 142 -12.16 13.55 -17.81
C GLN A 142 -12.95 13.11 -19.05
N LYS A 143 -13.43 14.09 -19.83
CA LYS A 143 -14.07 13.86 -21.14
C LYS A 143 -13.16 13.01 -22.03
N GLY A 144 -13.67 11.87 -22.52
CA GLY A 144 -12.94 10.94 -23.38
C GLY A 144 -12.36 9.70 -22.68
N VAL A 145 -12.44 9.61 -21.36
CA VAL A 145 -12.07 8.39 -20.62
C VAL A 145 -13.24 7.41 -20.59
N SER A 146 -12.97 6.11 -20.78
CA SER A 146 -14.01 5.08 -20.74
C SER A 146 -14.69 5.01 -19.37
N ARG A 147 -16.01 4.82 -19.37
CA ARG A 147 -16.81 4.59 -18.15
C ARG A 147 -16.33 3.37 -17.36
N THR A 148 -15.85 2.34 -18.06
CA THR A 148 -15.33 1.10 -17.46
C THR A 148 -13.88 1.19 -17.00
N SER A 149 -13.15 2.25 -17.36
CA SER A 149 -11.77 2.40 -16.95
C SER A 149 -11.68 2.72 -15.45
N PRO A 150 -10.74 2.14 -14.69
CA PRO A 150 -10.53 2.52 -13.29
C PRO A 150 -9.87 3.91 -13.15
N PHE A 151 -9.39 4.51 -14.24
CA PHE A 151 -8.68 5.78 -14.22
C PHE A 151 -9.63 6.98 -14.42
N THR A 152 -9.28 8.10 -13.79
CA THR A 152 -10.04 9.37 -13.90
C THR A 152 -9.57 10.24 -15.07
N VAL A 153 -8.30 10.10 -15.48
CA VAL A 153 -7.64 10.95 -16.50
C VAL A 153 -7.15 10.13 -17.70
N GLY A 154 -7.08 10.77 -18.86
CA GLY A 154 -6.60 10.16 -20.10
C GLY A 154 -5.12 9.76 -20.04
N PHE A 155 -4.72 8.77 -20.85
CA PHE A 155 -3.38 8.20 -20.82
C PHE A 155 -2.26 9.24 -21.02
N LEU A 156 -2.41 10.18 -21.95
CA LEU A 156 -1.40 11.21 -22.21
C LEU A 156 -1.22 12.15 -21.00
N GLN A 157 -2.30 12.44 -20.29
CA GLN A 157 -2.25 13.23 -19.07
C GLN A 157 -1.62 12.47 -17.91
N GLN A 158 -1.83 11.14 -17.84
CA GLN A 158 -1.10 10.27 -16.92
C GLN A 158 0.41 10.34 -17.20
N VAL A 159 0.83 10.20 -18.46
CA VAL A 159 2.25 10.32 -18.86
C VAL A 159 2.81 11.68 -18.43
N LYS A 160 2.13 12.78 -18.76
CA LYS A 160 2.57 14.13 -18.39
C LYS A 160 2.73 14.29 -16.86
N ALA A 161 1.77 13.81 -16.08
CA ALA A 161 1.83 13.86 -14.62
C ALA A 161 3.00 13.00 -14.08
N CYS A 162 3.21 11.81 -14.63
CA CYS A 162 4.33 10.95 -14.29
C CYS A 162 5.68 11.58 -14.64
N VAL A 163 5.80 12.30 -15.76
CA VAL A 163 7.02 13.02 -16.16
C VAL A 163 7.35 14.12 -15.15
N VAL A 164 6.37 14.95 -14.81
CA VAL A 164 6.55 16.03 -13.81
C VAL A 164 7.00 15.43 -12.47
N ARG A 165 6.35 14.34 -12.05
CA ARG A 165 6.75 13.62 -10.82
C ARG A 165 8.17 13.07 -10.90
N GLN A 166 8.59 12.51 -12.04
CA GLN A 166 9.93 11.97 -12.21
C GLN A 166 10.99 13.09 -12.09
N TYR A 167 10.76 14.24 -12.71
CA TYR A 167 11.63 15.40 -12.53
C TYR A 167 11.66 15.91 -11.09
N GLN A 168 10.54 15.88 -10.37
CA GLN A 168 10.52 16.24 -8.95
C GLN A 168 11.36 15.28 -8.10
N ILE A 169 11.40 13.99 -8.44
CA ILE A 169 12.23 13.00 -7.76
C ILE A 169 13.71 13.28 -8.03
N ILE A 170 14.09 13.46 -9.30
CA ILE A 170 15.46 13.79 -9.71
C ILE A 170 15.92 15.10 -9.05
N TRP A 171 15.06 16.12 -9.03
CA TRP A 171 15.33 17.40 -8.40
C TRP A 171 15.25 17.38 -6.87
N GLY A 172 14.59 16.39 -6.28
CA GLY A 172 14.62 16.12 -4.85
C GLY A 172 15.97 15.57 -4.42
N ASP A 173 16.58 14.74 -5.28
CA ASP A 173 17.90 14.16 -5.07
C ASP A 173 18.99 14.85 -5.92
N LYS A 174 19.10 16.18 -5.76
CA LYS A 174 20.09 16.98 -6.51
C LYS A 174 21.53 16.57 -6.23
N VAL A 175 21.81 16.07 -5.03
CA VAL A 175 23.16 15.70 -4.62
C VAL A 175 23.64 14.52 -5.44
N THR A 176 22.84 13.45 -5.53
CA THR A 176 23.17 12.30 -6.37
C THR A 176 23.28 12.70 -7.84
N PHE A 177 22.36 13.52 -8.34
CA PHE A 177 22.42 14.04 -9.70
C PHE A 177 23.72 14.82 -9.98
N CYS A 178 24.09 15.77 -9.12
CA CYS A 178 25.32 16.55 -9.27
C CYS A 178 26.57 15.68 -9.16
N ILE A 179 26.62 14.71 -8.23
CA ILE A 179 27.74 13.77 -8.11
C ILE A 179 27.89 12.97 -9.39
N LYS A 180 26.80 12.42 -9.95
CA LYS A 180 26.86 11.66 -11.22
C LYS A 180 27.44 12.51 -12.37
N GLN A 181 26.99 13.77 -12.53
CA GLN A 181 27.52 14.63 -13.59
C GLN A 181 29.00 15.01 -13.36
N ILE A 182 29.38 15.38 -12.14
CA ILE A 182 30.77 15.72 -11.82
C ILE A 182 31.67 14.50 -12.02
N SER A 183 31.25 13.32 -11.55
CA SER A 183 32.00 12.07 -11.74
C SER A 183 32.20 11.73 -13.22
N THR A 184 31.18 11.91 -14.06
CA THR A 184 31.31 11.73 -15.52
C THR A 184 32.32 12.70 -16.13
N ILE A 185 32.27 13.98 -15.77
CA ILE A 185 33.23 14.99 -16.26
C ILE A 185 34.66 14.65 -15.82
N VAL A 186 34.86 14.31 -14.55
CA VAL A 186 36.19 13.92 -14.03
C VAL A 186 36.71 12.70 -14.78
N GLN A 187 35.86 11.69 -15.02
CA GLN A 187 36.26 10.52 -15.78
C GLN A 187 36.61 10.86 -17.23
N ALA A 188 35.87 11.75 -17.87
CA ALA A 188 36.15 12.20 -19.24
C ALA A 188 37.50 12.92 -19.33
N VAL A 189 37.86 13.75 -18.34
CA VAL A 189 39.17 14.41 -18.27
C VAL A 189 40.30 13.40 -18.06
N ILE A 190 40.12 12.44 -17.15
CA ILE A 190 41.12 11.38 -16.89
C ILE A 190 41.34 10.56 -18.17
N ALA A 191 40.27 10.09 -18.80
CA ALA A 191 40.34 9.33 -20.04
C ALA A 191 40.96 10.15 -21.19
N GLY A 192 40.55 11.41 -21.34
CA GLY A 192 41.10 12.32 -22.33
C GLY A 192 42.59 12.57 -22.15
N SER A 193 43.06 12.69 -20.90
CA SER A 193 44.49 12.85 -20.60
C SER A 193 45.31 11.58 -20.89
N LEU A 194 44.74 10.40 -20.64
CA LEU A 194 45.41 9.11 -20.85
C LEU A 194 45.67 8.83 -22.34
N PHE A 195 44.76 9.26 -23.20
CA PHE A 195 44.82 9.06 -24.65
C PHE A 195 45.18 10.34 -25.42
N TYR A 196 45.70 11.36 -24.73
CA TYR A 196 46.05 12.65 -25.32
C TYR A 196 47.19 12.52 -26.34
N ASP A 197 47.08 13.24 -27.45
CA ASP A 197 48.10 13.35 -28.51
C ASP A 197 48.63 11.99 -29.02
N ALA A 198 47.71 11.05 -29.28
CA ALA A 198 48.07 9.74 -29.82
C ALA A 198 48.73 9.89 -31.21
N PRO A 199 49.97 9.40 -31.41
CA PRO A 199 50.75 9.67 -32.62
C PRO A 199 50.11 9.08 -33.89
N ASP A 200 50.29 9.72 -35.04
CA ASP A 200 49.78 9.22 -36.33
C ASP A 200 50.63 8.09 -36.94
N SER A 201 50.96 7.10 -36.11
CA SER A 201 51.77 5.92 -36.44
C SER A 201 51.02 4.63 -36.08
N SER A 202 51.50 3.48 -36.55
CA SER A 202 50.87 2.18 -36.26
C SER A 202 50.66 1.92 -34.75
N PRO A 203 51.58 2.28 -33.83
CA PRO A 203 51.32 2.22 -32.39
C PRO A 203 50.19 3.13 -31.91
N GLY A 204 50.03 4.32 -32.50
CA GLY A 204 48.95 5.24 -32.12
C GLY A 204 47.57 4.76 -32.57
N LEU A 205 47.47 3.90 -33.59
CA LEU A 205 46.21 3.23 -33.94
C LEU A 205 45.70 2.33 -32.79
N PHE A 206 46.60 1.67 -32.07
CA PHE A 206 46.23 0.87 -30.88
C PHE A 206 45.71 1.76 -29.75
N VAL A 207 46.37 2.90 -29.49
CA VAL A 207 45.96 3.89 -28.47
C VAL A 207 44.58 4.49 -28.81
N LYS A 208 44.36 4.90 -30.06
CA LYS A 208 43.06 5.41 -30.55
C LYS A 208 41.94 4.36 -30.43
N SER A 209 42.24 3.10 -30.75
CA SER A 209 41.29 1.99 -30.58
C SER A 209 40.95 1.75 -29.11
N GLY A 210 41.94 1.86 -28.22
CA GLY A 210 41.74 1.79 -26.76
C GLY A 210 40.84 2.91 -26.23
N ALA A 211 40.98 4.13 -26.75
CA ALA A 211 40.11 5.26 -26.39
C ALA A 211 38.65 5.01 -26.78
N CYS A 212 38.40 4.53 -28.01
CA CYS A 212 37.05 4.15 -28.45
C CYS A 212 36.46 3.02 -27.59
N PHE A 213 37.26 2.00 -27.27
CA PHE A 213 36.83 0.91 -26.40
C PHE A 213 36.47 1.42 -25.00
N PHE A 214 37.30 2.28 -24.41
CA PHE A 214 37.06 2.84 -23.09
C PHE A 214 35.77 3.70 -23.05
N ALA A 215 35.54 4.52 -24.09
CA ALA A 215 34.34 5.33 -24.19
C ALA A 215 33.04 4.49 -24.22
N LEU A 216 33.06 3.34 -24.91
CA LEU A 216 31.92 2.41 -24.94
C LEU A 216 31.76 1.65 -23.62
N LEU A 217 32.88 1.18 -23.05
CA LEU A 217 32.88 0.40 -21.82
C LEU A 217 32.38 1.23 -20.64
N PHE A 218 32.82 2.49 -20.51
CA PHE A 218 32.43 3.35 -19.40
C PHE A 218 30.93 3.64 -19.39
N ASN A 219 30.34 3.95 -20.55
CA ASN A 219 28.89 4.14 -20.67
C ASN A 219 28.11 2.90 -20.24
N THR A 220 28.59 1.71 -20.64
CA THR A 220 27.96 0.43 -20.27
C THR A 220 28.01 0.19 -18.76
N LEU A 221 29.13 0.51 -18.10
CA LEU A 221 29.28 0.40 -16.65
C LEU A 221 28.36 1.37 -15.90
N MET A 222 28.22 2.60 -16.40
CA MET A 222 27.28 3.58 -15.82
C MET A 222 25.83 3.10 -15.91
N SER A 223 25.40 2.58 -17.07
CA SER A 223 24.06 2.02 -17.23
C SER A 223 23.77 0.85 -16.28
N MET A 224 24.77 0.04 -15.92
CA MET A 224 24.57 -1.02 -14.92
C MET A 224 24.20 -0.48 -13.53
N SER A 225 24.77 0.66 -13.12
CA SER A 225 24.43 1.28 -11.83
C SER A 225 22.99 1.79 -11.79
N GLU A 226 22.50 2.36 -12.90
CA GLU A 226 21.12 2.86 -13.02
C GLU A 226 20.07 1.75 -12.96
N VAL A 227 20.39 0.57 -13.49
CA VAL A 227 19.51 -0.59 -13.42
C VAL A 227 19.18 -0.95 -11.97
N THR A 228 20.13 -0.81 -11.05
CA THR A 228 19.92 -1.11 -9.62
C THR A 228 18.94 -0.14 -8.97
N GLU A 229 19.01 1.16 -9.32
CA GLU A 229 18.05 2.18 -8.86
C GLU A 229 16.62 1.87 -9.35
N SER A 230 16.49 1.34 -10.57
CA SER A 230 15.18 0.91 -11.11
C SER A 230 14.52 -0.20 -10.28
N PHE A 231 15.29 -1.10 -9.67
CA PHE A 231 14.72 -2.15 -8.79
C PHE A 231 14.13 -1.58 -7.51
N VAL A 232 14.72 -0.53 -6.94
CA VAL A 232 14.22 0.14 -5.73
C VAL A 232 12.85 0.77 -5.97
N GLY A 233 12.57 1.22 -7.20
CA GLY A 233 11.28 1.82 -7.58
C GLY A 233 10.12 0.84 -7.75
N ARG A 234 10.38 -0.47 -7.92
CA ARG A 234 9.33 -1.46 -8.27
C ARG A 234 8.23 -1.61 -7.22
N PRO A 235 8.51 -1.71 -5.91
CA PRO A 235 7.45 -1.83 -4.90
C PRO A 235 6.51 -0.59 -4.90
N VAL A 236 7.07 0.58 -5.17
CA VAL A 236 6.30 1.84 -5.29
C VAL A 236 5.39 1.79 -6.51
N LEU A 237 5.89 1.31 -7.66
CA LEU A 237 5.08 1.13 -8.86
C LEU A 237 3.93 0.13 -8.65
N VAL A 238 4.19 -1.00 -8.00
CA VAL A 238 3.16 -2.02 -7.70
C VAL A 238 2.08 -1.43 -6.79
N LYS A 239 2.47 -0.67 -5.77
CA LYS A 239 1.54 0.03 -4.87
C LYS A 239 0.68 1.07 -5.60
N HIS A 240 1.28 1.87 -6.48
CA HIS A 240 0.52 2.85 -7.28
C HIS A 240 -0.42 2.17 -8.29
N LYS A 241 -0.01 1.03 -8.85
CA LYS A 241 -0.87 0.20 -9.70
C LYS A 241 -2.08 -0.34 -8.90
N SER A 242 -1.88 -0.83 -7.68
CA SER A 242 -2.99 -1.33 -6.85
C SER A 242 -3.98 -0.25 -6.46
N PHE A 243 -3.54 1.02 -6.35
CA PHE A 243 -4.41 2.17 -6.11
C PHE A 243 -4.99 2.78 -7.39
N ALA A 244 -4.73 2.20 -8.57
CA ALA A 244 -5.17 2.70 -9.86
C ALA A 244 -4.79 4.17 -10.13
N PHE A 245 -3.64 4.64 -9.63
CA PHE A 245 -3.20 6.04 -9.83
C PHE A 245 -2.84 6.34 -11.29
N PHE A 246 -2.16 5.41 -11.95
CA PHE A 246 -1.80 5.53 -13.36
C PHE A 246 -1.50 4.15 -13.95
N HIS A 247 -1.56 4.04 -15.28
CA HIS A 247 -1.18 2.81 -15.97
C HIS A 247 0.35 2.61 -15.91
N PRO A 248 0.87 1.38 -15.66
CA PRO A 248 2.31 1.13 -15.60
C PRO A 248 3.08 1.57 -16.85
N ALA A 249 2.48 1.45 -18.03
CA ALA A 249 3.08 1.94 -19.28
C ALA A 249 3.28 3.48 -19.27
N ALA A 250 2.39 4.24 -18.62
CA ALA A 250 2.56 5.70 -18.52
C ALA A 250 3.78 6.06 -17.67
N PHE A 251 4.07 5.26 -16.63
CA PHE A 251 5.28 5.40 -15.84
C PHE A 251 6.53 5.08 -16.65
N CYS A 252 6.56 3.97 -17.41
CA CYS A 252 7.72 3.62 -18.23
C CYS A 252 8.03 4.70 -19.29
N LEU A 253 7.00 5.21 -19.97
CA LEU A 253 7.16 6.30 -20.94
C LEU A 253 7.65 7.58 -20.27
N ALA A 254 7.14 7.89 -19.08
CA ALA A 254 7.57 9.06 -18.33
C ALA A 254 9.02 8.97 -17.85
N GLN A 255 9.47 7.78 -17.45
CA GLN A 255 10.86 7.54 -17.08
C GLN A 255 11.79 7.77 -18.29
N ILE A 256 11.48 7.15 -19.44
CA ILE A 256 12.25 7.36 -20.68
C ILE A 256 12.30 8.86 -21.05
N ALA A 257 11.17 9.57 -20.96
CA ALA A 257 11.11 11.00 -21.29
C ALA A 257 11.88 11.90 -20.32
N ALA A 258 12.06 11.48 -19.05
CA ALA A 258 12.85 12.20 -18.07
C ALA A 258 14.35 11.88 -18.16
N ASP A 259 14.69 10.65 -18.55
CA ASP A 259 16.07 10.18 -18.63
C ASP A 259 16.78 10.72 -19.90
N ILE A 260 16.07 10.85 -21.04
CA ILE A 260 16.67 11.32 -22.31
C ILE A 260 17.44 12.65 -22.15
N PRO A 261 16.88 13.72 -21.57
CA PRO A 261 17.61 14.98 -21.42
C PRO A 261 18.82 14.88 -20.47
N VAL A 262 18.74 14.02 -19.45
CA VAL A 262 19.84 13.79 -18.50
C VAL A 262 21.00 13.08 -19.21
N ILE A 263 20.69 12.01 -19.94
CA ILE A 263 21.67 11.24 -20.72
C ILE A 263 22.30 12.10 -21.82
N LEU A 264 21.57 13.03 -22.44
CA LEU A 264 22.13 13.93 -23.45
C LEU A 264 23.12 14.96 -22.88
N VAL A 265 23.01 15.29 -21.59
CA VAL A 265 23.92 16.22 -20.90
C VAL A 265 25.13 15.49 -20.30
N GLN A 266 24.99 14.20 -20.04
CA GLN A 266 26.02 13.31 -19.50
C GLN A 266 27.02 12.87 -20.58
#